data_AF-A0A1Y4HWX6-F1
#
_entry.id   AF-A0A1Y4HWX6-F1
#
_cell.length_a   1.000
_cell.length_b   1.000
_cell.length_c   1.000
_cell.angle_alpha   90.00
_cell.angle_beta   90.00
_cell.angle_gamma   90.00
#
_symmetry.space_group_name_H-M   'P 1'
#
loop_
_entity.id
_entity.type
_entity.pdbx_description
1 polymer ?
#
loop_
_entity_poly.entity_id
_entity_poly.type
_entity_poly.pdbx_seq_one_letter_code
_entity_poly.pdbx_strand_id
1 'polypeptide(L)'
;MLTNYLNSLLGKEFALEIVDALRNQKTILIRGAQGSTGKTTLCRILREHGVAAVEEKDVYEVILDTPLENRIPHFNPETISKS
;
A
#
# COMPACT_ATOMS: atom_id res chain seq x y z
N MET A 1 -2.38 -9.72 -19.94
CA MET A 1 -2.65 -10.81 -18.97
C MET A 1 -3.23 -10.26 -17.66
N LEU A 2 -2.52 -9.41 -16.90
CA LEU A 2 -3.04 -8.86 -15.63
C LEU A 2 -4.31 -8.01 -15.79
N THR A 3 -4.34 -7.06 -16.72
CA THR A 3 -5.51 -6.17 -16.91
C THR A 3 -6.78 -6.93 -17.26
N ASN A 4 -6.70 -7.99 -18.07
CA ASN A 4 -7.87 -8.83 -18.38
C ASN A 4 -8.35 -9.60 -17.15
N TYR A 5 -7.42 -10.12 -16.34
CA TYR A 5 -7.75 -10.79 -15.08
C TYR A 5 -8.43 -9.81 -14.12
N LEU A 6 -7.85 -8.63 -13.90
CA LEU A 6 -8.42 -7.60 -13.04
C LEU A 6 -9.78 -7.12 -13.55
N ASN A 7 -9.92 -6.91 -14.87
CA ASN A 7 -11.20 -6.58 -15.50
C ASN A 7 -12.26 -7.65 -15.21
N SER A 8 -11.88 -8.93 -15.25
CA SER A 8 -12.81 -10.05 -14.98
C SER A 8 -13.16 -10.18 -13.50
N LEU A 9 -12.22 -9.86 -12.60
CA LEU A 9 -12.35 -10.08 -11.16
C LEU A 9 -13.02 -8.89 -10.45
N LEU A 10 -12.66 -7.67 -10.84
CA LEU A 10 -12.98 -6.43 -10.12
C LEU A 10 -13.77 -5.44 -10.97
N GLY A 11 -13.96 -5.74 -12.26
CA GLY A 11 -14.56 -4.81 -13.22
C GLY A 11 -13.55 -3.82 -13.82
N LYS A 12 -13.99 -3.12 -14.87
CA LYS A 12 -13.12 -2.28 -15.69
C LYS A 12 -12.60 -1.04 -14.96
N GLU A 13 -13.44 -0.39 -14.16
CA GLU A 13 -13.05 0.84 -13.46
C GLU A 13 -11.93 0.58 -12.46
N PHE A 14 -12.08 -0.46 -11.62
CA PHE A 14 -11.08 -0.83 -10.64
C PHE A 14 -9.76 -1.29 -11.28
N ALA A 15 -9.84 -2.03 -12.39
CA ALA A 15 -8.66 -2.42 -13.14
C ALA A 15 -7.88 -1.22 -13.71
N LEU A 16 -8.58 -0.15 -14.13
CA LEU A 16 -7.95 1.10 -14.57
C LEU A 16 -7.23 1.81 -13.42
N GLU A 17 -7.82 1.86 -12.23
CA GLU A 17 -7.18 2.44 -11.05
C GLU A 17 -5.90 1.71 -10.64
N ILE A 18 -5.90 0.36 -10.71
CA ILE A 18 -4.71 -0.44 -10.44
C ILE A 18 -3.61 -0.17 -11.48
N VAL A 19 -4.00 0.01 -12.75
CA VAL A 19 -3.07 0.39 -13.82
C VAL A 19 -2.52 1.80 -13.61
N ASP A 20 -3.33 2.74 -13.14
CA ASP A 20 -2.87 4.08 -12.78
C ASP A 20 -1.90 4.06 -11.58
N ALA A 21 -2.22 3.29 -10.53
CA ALA A 21 -1.36 3.09 -9.39
C ALA A 21 0.02 2.54 -9.80
N LEU A 22 0.04 1.60 -10.75
CA LEU A 22 1.27 1.08 -11.35
C LEU A 22 2.10 2.15 -12.05
N ARG A 23 1.47 2.96 -12.92
CA ARG A 23 2.16 4.05 -13.64
C ARG A 23 2.74 5.08 -12.69
N ASN A 24 2.04 5.34 -11.60
CA ASN A 24 2.41 6.32 -10.58
C ASN A 24 3.24 5.72 -9.42
N GLN A 25 3.70 4.47 -9.54
CA GLN A 25 4.52 3.78 -8.53
C GLN A 25 3.90 3.80 -7.12
N LYS A 26 2.57 3.75 -7.04
CA LYS A 26 1.84 3.73 -5.77
C LYS A 26 1.79 2.30 -5.22
N THR A 27 1.91 2.18 -3.91
CA THR A 27 1.60 0.94 -3.19
C THR A 27 0.08 0.80 -3.04
N ILE A 28 -0.46 -0.37 -3.39
CA ILE A 28 -1.86 -0.72 -3.26
C ILE A 28 -2.11 -1.33 -1.88
N LEU A 29 -2.96 -0.69 -1.08
CA LEU A 29 -3.44 -1.25 0.18
C LEU A 29 -4.71 -2.08 -0.06
N ILE A 30 -4.69 -3.34 0.35
CA ILE A 30 -5.82 -4.27 0.20
C ILE A 30 -6.51 -4.44 1.55
N ARG A 31 -7.79 -4.04 1.59
CA ARG A 31 -8.69 -4.11 2.75
C ARG A 31 -9.93 -4.95 2.41
N GLY A 32 -10.61 -5.44 3.43
CA GLY A 32 -11.86 -6.19 3.28
C GLY A 32 -12.19 -7.01 4.52
N ALA A 33 -13.44 -7.49 4.61
CA ALA A 33 -13.96 -8.20 5.78
C ALA A 33 -13.04 -9.34 6.26
N GLN A 34 -13.07 -9.61 7.57
CA GLN A 34 -12.31 -10.70 8.16
C GLN A 34 -12.87 -12.06 7.66
N GLY A 35 -11.98 -13.00 7.35
CA GLY A 35 -12.33 -14.28 6.73
C GLY A 35 -11.76 -14.45 5.31
N SER A 36 -12.18 -15.52 4.64
CA SER A 36 -11.69 -15.96 3.33
C SER A 36 -12.27 -15.11 2.18
N THR A 37 -11.91 -13.83 2.13
CA THR A 37 -12.35 -12.89 1.08
C THR A 37 -11.37 -12.76 -0.09
N GLY A 38 -10.29 -13.54 -0.10
CA GLY A 38 -9.31 -13.54 -1.19
C GLY A 38 -8.25 -12.43 -1.14
N LYS A 39 -8.17 -11.63 -0.06
CA LYS A 39 -7.18 -10.53 0.10
C LYS A 39 -5.74 -10.99 -0.14
N THR A 40 -5.31 -12.06 0.54
CA THR A 40 -3.96 -12.62 0.40
C THR A 40 -3.68 -13.12 -1.02
N THR A 41 -4.67 -13.74 -1.66
CA THR A 41 -4.55 -14.19 -3.06
C THR A 41 -4.37 -13.00 -4.00
N LEU A 42 -5.21 -11.97 -3.88
CA LEU A 42 -5.09 -10.76 -4.72
C LEU A 42 -3.76 -10.04 -4.49
N CYS A 43 -3.34 -9.89 -3.23
CA CYS A 43 -2.06 -9.30 -2.85
C CYS A 43 -0.89 -10.01 -3.52
N ARG A 44 -0.89 -11.35 -3.46
CA ARG A 44 0.12 -12.19 -4.10
C ARG A 44 0.13 -12.03 -5.62
N ILE A 45 -1.03 -12.10 -6.28
CA ILE A 45 -1.12 -11.97 -7.75
C ILE A 45 -0.61 -10.61 -8.21
N LEU A 46 -0.95 -9.53 -7.51
CA LEU A 46 -0.45 -8.19 -7.80
C LEU A 46 1.08 -8.12 -7.66
N ARG A 47 1.63 -8.64 -6.55
CA ARG A 47 3.09 -8.70 -6.33
C ARG A 47 3.82 -9.52 -7.41
N GLU A 48 3.27 -10.67 -7.81
CA GLU A 48 3.83 -11.52 -8.87
C GLU A 48 3.91 -10.79 -10.23
N HIS A 49 3.11 -9.74 -10.44
CA HIS A 49 3.13 -8.91 -11.64
C HIS A 49 3.87 -7.57 -11.44
N GLY A 50 4.71 -7.46 -10.41
CA GLY A 50 5.52 -6.28 -10.14
C GLY A 50 4.76 -5.11 -9.53
N VAL A 51 3.53 -5.33 -9.06
CA VAL A 51 2.75 -4.30 -8.37
C VAL A 51 3.10 -4.29 -6.89
N ALA A 52 3.48 -3.13 -6.37
CA ALA A 52 3.62 -2.93 -4.93
C ALA A 52 2.24 -3.04 -4.28
N ALA A 53 1.99 -4.11 -3.53
CA ALA A 53 0.72 -4.35 -2.84
C ALA A 53 0.95 -4.87 -1.42
N VAL A 54 0.10 -4.48 -0.48
CA VAL A 54 0.15 -4.87 0.93
C VAL A 54 -1.25 -5.16 1.46
N GLU A 55 -1.37 -6.09 2.41
CA GLU A 55 -2.59 -6.24 3.19
C GLU A 55 -2.52 -5.31 4.41
N GLU A 56 -3.68 -4.83 4.88
CA GLU A 56 -3.77 -3.97 6.07
C GLU A 56 -3.10 -4.57 7.31
N LYS A 57 -3.24 -5.88 7.52
CA LYS A 57 -2.62 -6.59 8.65
C LYS A 57 -1.08 -6.54 8.65
N ASP A 58 -0.47 -6.27 7.48
CA ASP A 58 0.98 -6.29 7.29
C ASP A 58 1.59 -4.88 7.36
N VAL A 59 0.78 -3.85 7.64
CA VAL A 59 1.24 -2.46 7.71
C VAL A 59 0.87 -1.82 9.03
N TYR A 60 1.69 -0.87 9.45
CA TYR A 60 1.39 0.01 10.57
C TYR A 60 1.16 1.42 10.03
N GLU A 61 -0.03 1.97 10.27
CA GLU A 61 -0.38 3.32 9.86
C GLU A 61 0.10 4.31 10.92
N VAL A 62 0.85 5.33 10.49
CA VAL A 62 1.25 6.46 11.33
C VAL A 62 0.53 7.69 10.80
N ILE A 63 -0.28 8.31 11.64
CA ILE A 63 -1.00 9.55 11.32
C ILE A 63 -0.27 10.70 12.01
N LEU A 64 0.12 11.72 11.25
CA LEU A 64 0.72 12.94 11.76
C LEU A 64 -0.34 14.03 11.83
N ASP A 65 -1.00 14.15 12.98
CA ASP A 65 -2.01 15.20 13.22
C ASP A 65 -1.37 16.56 13.54
N THR A 66 -0.09 16.56 13.92
CA THR A 66 0.71 17.77 14.15
C THR A 66 1.95 17.78 13.23
N PRO A 67 2.35 18.94 12.69
CA PRO A 67 3.59 19.02 11.92
C PRO A 67 4.79 18.59 12.76
N LEU A 68 5.70 17.82 12.17
CA LEU A 68 6.99 17.53 12.79
C LEU A 68 7.74 18.86 13.04
N GLU A 69 8.06 19.14 14.31
CA GLU A 69 8.79 20.34 14.72
C GLU A 69 10.19 20.40 14.08
N ASN A 70 10.85 19.24 13.97
CA ASN A 70 12.18 19.09 13.37
C ASN A 70 12.16 18.05 12.26
N ARG A 71 12.32 18.49 11.00
CA ARG A 71 12.36 17.63 9.81
C ARG A 71 13.79 17.22 9.46
N ILE A 72 14.55 16.69 10.41
CA ILE A 72 15.94 16.28 10.19
C ILE A 72 15.93 14.87 9.58
N PRO A 73 16.29 14.69 8.28
CA PRO A 73 16.22 13.37 7.62
C PRO A 73 17.28 12.39 8.12
N HIS A 74 18.36 12.92 8.71
CA HIS A 74 19.48 12.17 9.28
C HIS A 74 19.53 12.43 10.78
N PHE A 75 18.62 11.79 11.49
CA PHE A 75 18.50 11.86 12.94
C PHE A 75 19.79 11.32 13.60
N ASN A 76 20.53 12.18 14.32
CA ASN A 76 21.60 11.75 15.22
C ASN A 76 21.01 11.62 16.64
N PRO A 77 20.98 10.41 17.24
CA PRO A 77 20.45 10.19 18.58
C PRO A 77 21.10 11.04 19.68
N GLU A 78 22.33 11.52 19.47
CA GLU A 78 23.06 12.35 20.44
C GLU A 78 22.55 13.79 20.54
N THR A 79 21.67 14.23 19.63
CA THR A 79 21.17 15.61 19.59
C THR A 79 19.92 15.87 20.43
N ILE A 80 19.31 14.84 21.03
CA ILE A 80 18.22 15.04 22.00
C ILE A 80 18.82 15.16 23.40
N SER A 81 18.81 16.39 23.92
CA SER A 81 18.99 16.64 25.34
C SER A 81 17.96 15.80 26.11
N LYS A 82 18.44 14.95 27.02
CA LYS A 82 17.61 14.24 28.00
C LYS A 82 16.72 15.27 28.70
N SER A 83 15.46 15.31 28.33
CA SER A 83 14.40 16.05 29.03
C SER A 83 13.43 15.05 29.61
#